data_AF-A0A8S2FAC2-F1
#
_entry.id   AF-A0A8S2FAC2-F1
#
_cell.length_a   1.000
_cell.length_b   1.000
_cell.length_c   1.000
_cell.angle_alpha   90.00
_cell.angle_beta   90.00
_cell.angle_gamma   90.00
#
_symmetry.space_group_name_H-M   'P 1'
#
loop_
_entity.id
_entity.type
_entity.pdbx_description
1 polymer ?
#
loop_
_entity_poly.entity_id
_entity_poly.type
_entity_poly.pdbx_seq_one_letter_code
_entity_poly.pdbx_strand_id
1 'polypeptide(L)'
;MEKVLFVIEADTRLQTAPFAPLSHMSYFPGENEVLFMLGAVFRIEKVDHDVDAWMVKLVLCSQDNEEMKKMMDHMKKDIGEGEATFYSLGYLLRQMGEYEKAETCIERRLVELPQNDPEEAQCYHLLGMIAIHKGDYTLSLEHHNRSLTLKLHTLAPDHTNIANGYNSIGEVHREMGDNESALQNYEKALSIWLKCYGENQELVAMVYNNMGIIYWNENKFDLAITNYTRSLEIEKKVLPANHPSVADTYMNIGNVYYNKREYDMALSNYEKSLRIKTKSLPPTHPSIADTYNNIGLVHEATNKHQLALEYFQKAATIYHHSLPSTHPKVVTSEDNIRRIKSKLKYVE
;
A
#
# COMPACT_ATOMS: atom_id res chain seq x y z
N MET A 1 -12.46 45.45 -23.22
CA MET A 1 -12.45 44.24 -22.36
C MET A 1 -13.77 44.21 -21.67
N GLU A 2 -14.63 43.26 -22.05
CA GLU A 2 -15.91 43.05 -21.39
C GLU A 2 -15.68 42.66 -19.93
N LYS A 3 -16.50 43.19 -19.02
CA LYS A 3 -16.36 42.94 -17.59
C LYS A 3 -17.16 41.71 -17.21
N VAL A 4 -16.68 40.94 -16.24
CA VAL A 4 -17.40 39.77 -15.72
C VAL A 4 -17.77 40.05 -14.27
N LEU A 5 -19.05 39.95 -13.94
CA LEU A 5 -19.59 40.10 -12.60
C LEU A 5 -20.01 38.72 -12.07
N PHE A 6 -19.35 38.27 -11.01
CA PHE A 6 -19.73 37.06 -10.29
C PHE A 6 -20.71 37.42 -9.18
N VAL A 7 -21.89 36.80 -9.21
CA VAL A 7 -22.93 37.00 -8.19
C VAL A 7 -23.03 35.71 -7.40
N ILE A 8 -22.62 35.76 -6.13
CA ILE A 8 -22.65 34.62 -5.19
C ILE A 8 -23.74 34.91 -4.16
N GLU A 9 -24.77 34.07 -4.12
CA GLU A 9 -25.81 34.13 -3.10
C GLU A 9 -25.49 33.11 -2.01
N ALA A 10 -25.25 33.59 -0.79
CA ALA A 10 -24.90 32.76 0.36
C ALA A 10 -25.85 33.07 1.54
N ASP A 11 -26.56 32.07 2.04
CA ASP A 11 -27.40 32.24 3.24
C ASP A 11 -26.53 32.17 4.50
N THR A 12 -26.17 33.34 5.03
CA THR A 12 -25.31 33.49 6.20
C THR A 12 -25.94 33.01 7.51
N ARG A 13 -27.20 32.53 7.49
CA ARG A 13 -27.89 31.98 8.66
C ARG A 13 -27.62 30.48 8.85
N LEU A 14 -26.99 29.82 7.88
CA LEU A 14 -26.66 28.40 7.93
C LEU A 14 -25.39 28.15 8.78
N GLN A 15 -25.51 27.42 9.89
CA GLN A 15 -24.41 27.19 10.85
C GLN A 15 -23.34 26.19 10.38
N THR A 16 -23.60 25.42 9.32
CA THR A 16 -22.71 24.33 8.82
C THR A 16 -22.00 24.67 7.52
N ALA A 17 -22.09 25.91 7.05
CA ALA A 17 -21.57 26.29 5.73
C ALA A 17 -20.04 26.47 5.73
N PRO A 18 -19.33 26.19 4.62
CA PRO A 18 -17.88 26.34 4.49
C PRO A 18 -17.43 27.80 4.34
N PHE A 19 -18.09 28.75 5.00
CA PHE A 19 -17.73 30.15 4.97
C PHE A 19 -18.09 30.86 6.28
N ALA A 20 -17.40 31.97 6.57
CA ALA A 20 -17.62 32.79 7.74
C ALA A 20 -17.77 34.27 7.35
N PRO A 21 -18.75 35.00 7.89
CA PRO A 21 -18.86 36.44 7.69
C PRO A 21 -17.72 37.17 8.43
N LEU A 22 -17.01 38.05 7.72
CA LEU A 22 -15.92 38.87 8.26
C LEU A 22 -16.33 40.32 8.50
N SER A 23 -17.61 40.64 8.44
CA SER A 23 -18.14 42.00 8.58
C SER A 23 -17.70 42.71 9.89
N HIS A 24 -17.34 41.96 10.93
CA HIS A 24 -16.83 42.48 12.21
C HIS A 24 -15.30 42.64 12.26
N MET A 25 -14.58 42.17 11.24
CA MET A 25 -13.12 42.20 11.11
C MET A 25 -12.64 43.09 9.94
N SER A 26 -13.55 43.52 9.07
CA SER A 26 -13.21 44.32 7.90
C SER A 26 -12.62 45.69 8.27
N TYR A 27 -11.63 46.13 7.50
CA TYR A 27 -10.97 47.43 7.70
C TYR A 27 -11.87 48.62 7.28
N PHE A 28 -12.83 48.40 6.36
CA PHE A 28 -13.72 49.44 5.87
C PHE A 28 -15.14 49.29 6.45
N PRO A 29 -15.71 50.33 7.09
CA PRO A 29 -17.04 50.26 7.67
C PRO A 29 -18.12 50.13 6.58
N GLY A 30 -18.84 49.01 6.56
CA GLY A 30 -19.97 48.75 5.66
C GLY A 30 -19.72 47.69 4.58
N GLU A 31 -18.51 47.12 4.51
CA GLU A 31 -18.22 46.01 3.60
C GLU A 31 -18.69 44.67 4.19
N ASN A 32 -19.47 43.92 3.39
CA ASN A 32 -19.93 42.58 3.74
C ASN A 32 -18.92 41.56 3.21
N GLU A 33 -17.75 41.50 3.82
CA GLU A 33 -16.72 40.52 3.48
C GLU A 33 -17.09 39.12 4.01
N VAL A 34 -16.85 38.09 3.19
CA VAL A 34 -17.11 36.68 3.51
C VAL A 34 -15.85 35.87 3.22
N LEU A 35 -15.40 35.08 4.19
CA LEU A 35 -14.27 34.16 4.05
C LEU A 35 -14.78 32.78 3.70
N PHE A 36 -14.31 32.21 2.59
CA PHE A 36 -14.59 30.81 2.23
C PHE A 36 -13.45 29.91 2.72
N MET A 37 -13.79 28.71 3.20
CA MET A 37 -12.78 27.69 3.49
C MET A 37 -12.03 27.30 2.22
N LEU A 38 -10.75 26.98 2.36
CA LEU A 38 -9.94 26.45 1.26
C LEU A 38 -10.58 25.15 0.76
N GLY A 39 -10.98 25.10 -0.52
CA GLY A 39 -11.70 23.97 -1.10
C GLY A 39 -13.23 24.14 -1.21
N ALA A 40 -13.79 25.32 -0.94
CA ALA A 40 -15.20 25.61 -1.23
C ALA A 40 -15.47 25.63 -2.75
N VAL A 41 -16.51 24.92 -3.19
CA VAL A 41 -16.88 24.78 -4.61
C VAL A 41 -18.22 25.46 -4.89
N PHE A 42 -18.30 26.17 -6.01
CA PHE A 42 -19.52 26.84 -6.47
C PHE A 42 -19.94 26.33 -7.84
N ARG A 43 -21.23 26.03 -8.00
CA ARG A 43 -21.81 25.66 -9.29
C ARG A 43 -22.30 26.92 -10.01
N ILE A 44 -21.96 27.05 -11.30
CA ILE A 44 -22.56 28.06 -12.17
C ILE A 44 -24.01 27.66 -12.44
N GLU A 45 -24.94 28.40 -11.86
CA GLU A 45 -26.36 28.16 -12.05
C GLU A 45 -26.85 28.78 -13.36
N LYS A 46 -26.35 29.99 -13.67
CA LYS A 46 -26.77 30.72 -14.87
C LYS A 46 -25.67 31.68 -15.31
N VAL A 47 -25.52 31.82 -16.62
CA VAL A 47 -24.71 32.88 -17.23
C VAL A 47 -25.63 33.73 -18.09
N ASP A 48 -25.76 34.99 -17.73
CA ASP A 48 -26.50 36.01 -18.48
C ASP A 48 -25.51 37.03 -19.05
N HIS A 49 -25.92 37.72 -20.10
CA HIS A 49 -25.16 38.83 -20.67
C HIS A 49 -26.03 40.09 -20.61
N ASP A 50 -25.54 41.12 -19.95
CA ASP A 50 -26.10 42.46 -20.00
C ASP A 50 -25.19 43.35 -20.87
N VAL A 51 -25.64 44.55 -21.23
CA VAL A 51 -25.11 45.39 -22.31
C VAL A 51 -23.57 45.50 -22.33
N ASP A 52 -22.92 45.54 -21.16
CA ASP A 52 -21.46 45.68 -21.04
C ASP A 52 -20.78 44.62 -20.14
N ALA A 53 -21.52 43.60 -19.66
CA ALA A 53 -20.96 42.63 -18.72
C ALA A 53 -21.62 41.24 -18.77
N TRP A 54 -20.78 40.22 -18.63
CA TRP A 54 -21.22 38.85 -18.37
C TRP A 54 -21.52 38.68 -16.88
N MET A 55 -22.75 38.31 -16.55
CA MET A 55 -23.17 37.99 -15.19
C MET A 55 -23.19 36.48 -15.01
N VAL A 56 -22.35 35.99 -14.09
CA VAL A 56 -22.26 34.57 -13.76
C VAL A 56 -22.83 34.38 -12.36
N LYS A 57 -24.01 33.76 -12.27
CA LYS A 57 -24.65 33.41 -11.02
C LYS A 57 -24.08 32.11 -10.49
N LEU A 58 -23.56 32.15 -9.28
CA LEU A 58 -22.86 31.07 -8.59
C LEU A 58 -23.61 30.69 -7.32
N VAL A 59 -23.89 29.41 -7.14
CA VAL A 59 -24.49 28.86 -5.91
C VAL A 59 -23.45 28.01 -5.20
N LEU A 60 -23.25 28.27 -3.90
CA LEU A 60 -22.33 27.49 -3.07
C LEU A 60 -22.83 26.05 -2.95
N CYS A 61 -21.99 25.10 -3.32
CA CYS A 61 -22.25 23.70 -3.06
C CYS A 61 -22.07 23.46 -1.56
N SER A 62 -23.09 22.92 -0.87
CA SER A 62 -22.90 22.38 0.49
C SER A 62 -21.76 21.35 0.45
N GLN A 63 -21.13 21.06 1.59
CA GLN A 63 -19.94 20.19 1.76
C GLN A 63 -20.10 18.73 1.22
N ASP A 64 -21.17 18.45 0.50
CA ASP A 64 -21.39 17.31 -0.39
C ASP A 64 -20.63 17.52 -1.71
N ASN A 65 -19.31 17.40 -1.56
CA ASN A 65 -18.21 17.69 -2.47
C ASN A 65 -18.41 17.22 -3.95
N GLU A 66 -18.46 18.18 -4.89
CA GLU A 66 -18.68 17.95 -6.33
C GLU A 66 -17.43 17.44 -7.08
N GLU A 67 -16.21 17.58 -6.53
CA GLU A 67 -14.99 16.93 -7.08
C GLU A 67 -14.91 15.45 -6.73
N MET A 68 -15.27 15.09 -5.50
CA MET A 68 -15.53 13.69 -5.14
C MET A 68 -16.67 13.13 -6.00
N LYS A 69 -17.71 13.92 -6.26
CA LYS A 69 -18.81 13.51 -7.14
C LYS A 69 -18.37 13.35 -8.60
N LYS A 70 -17.54 14.25 -9.14
CA LYS A 70 -16.98 14.13 -10.51
C LYS A 70 -16.02 12.96 -10.65
N MET A 71 -15.20 12.68 -9.63
CA MET A 71 -14.33 11.51 -9.59
C MET A 71 -15.15 10.21 -9.44
N MET A 72 -16.21 10.22 -8.63
CA MET A 72 -17.21 9.14 -8.56
C MET A 72 -17.95 8.94 -9.88
N ASP A 73 -18.37 10.02 -10.55
CA ASP A 73 -19.08 9.97 -11.82
C ASP A 73 -18.16 9.52 -12.97
N HIS A 74 -16.86 9.82 -12.90
CA HIS A 74 -15.84 9.27 -13.80
C HIS A 74 -15.60 7.77 -13.55
N MET A 75 -15.47 7.35 -12.28
CA MET A 75 -15.37 5.93 -11.90
C MET A 75 -16.63 5.13 -12.28
N LYS A 76 -17.84 5.69 -12.13
CA LYS A 76 -19.10 5.08 -12.60
C LYS A 76 -19.10 4.84 -14.11
N LYS A 77 -18.37 5.66 -14.87
CA LYS A 77 -18.27 5.56 -16.33
C LYS A 77 -17.28 4.49 -16.79
N ASP A 78 -16.23 4.23 -15.99
CA ASP A 78 -15.15 3.28 -16.31
C ASP A 78 -15.37 1.86 -15.73
N ILE A 79 -16.11 1.72 -14.63
CA ILE A 79 -16.29 0.44 -13.90
C ILE A 79 -17.53 -0.35 -14.38
N GLY A 80 -18.45 0.26 -15.13
CA GLY A 80 -19.77 -0.33 -15.46
C GLY A 80 -20.78 -0.17 -14.31
N GLU A 81 -21.98 -0.75 -14.43
CA GLU A 81 -23.19 -0.57 -13.57
C GLU A 81 -23.06 -0.88 -12.05
N GLY A 82 -21.88 -0.77 -11.44
CA GLY A 82 -21.72 -0.70 -9.99
C GLY A 82 -21.84 0.74 -9.49
N GLU A 83 -22.60 0.98 -8.41
CA GLU A 83 -22.61 2.28 -7.74
C GLU A 83 -21.21 2.62 -7.22
N ALA A 84 -20.57 3.68 -7.74
CA ALA A 84 -19.36 4.21 -7.09
C ALA A 84 -19.73 4.76 -5.71
N THR A 85 -19.29 4.08 -4.66
CA THR A 85 -19.50 4.45 -3.26
C THR A 85 -18.27 5.14 -2.67
N PHE A 86 -18.44 5.83 -1.54
CA PHE A 86 -17.29 6.42 -0.82
C PHE A 86 -16.27 5.35 -0.42
N TYR A 87 -16.70 4.10 -0.27
CA TYR A 87 -15.80 2.96 -0.10
C TYR A 87 -14.89 2.75 -1.32
N SER A 88 -15.46 2.67 -2.53
CA SER A 88 -14.68 2.49 -3.77
C SER A 88 -13.69 3.64 -3.98
N LEU A 89 -14.11 4.88 -3.68
CA LEU A 89 -13.25 6.05 -3.76
C LEU A 89 -12.11 6.03 -2.72
N GLY A 90 -12.43 5.72 -1.46
CA GLY A 90 -11.42 5.60 -0.41
C GLY A 90 -10.41 4.49 -0.71
N TYR A 91 -10.87 3.36 -1.26
CA TYR A 91 -9.99 2.30 -1.72
C TYR A 91 -9.01 2.77 -2.80
N LEU A 92 -9.50 3.51 -3.80
CA LEU A 92 -8.66 4.06 -4.87
C LEU A 92 -7.67 5.10 -4.35
N LEU A 93 -8.10 6.01 -3.48
CA LEU A 93 -7.25 7.03 -2.86
C LEU A 93 -6.10 6.39 -2.06
N ARG A 94 -6.36 5.30 -1.34
CA ARG A 94 -5.32 4.51 -0.67
C ARG A 94 -4.29 3.96 -1.66
N GLN A 95 -4.73 3.41 -2.80
CA GLN A 95 -3.82 2.90 -3.83
C GLN A 95 -2.94 3.99 -4.43
N MET A 96 -3.42 5.23 -4.48
CA MET A 96 -2.65 6.40 -4.93
C MET A 96 -1.73 6.97 -3.84
N GLY A 97 -1.76 6.44 -2.61
CA GLY A 97 -0.99 6.96 -1.48
C GLY A 97 -1.61 8.18 -0.81
N GLU A 98 -2.83 8.56 -1.18
CA GLU A 98 -3.57 9.70 -0.63
C GLU A 98 -4.33 9.27 0.64
N TYR A 99 -3.59 8.88 1.69
CA TYR A 99 -4.11 8.19 2.86
C TYR A 99 -5.11 9.02 3.68
N GLU A 100 -4.87 10.31 3.87
CA GLU A 100 -5.75 11.21 4.63
C GLU A 100 -7.10 11.41 3.93
N LYS A 101 -7.07 11.53 2.60
CA LYS A 101 -8.29 11.63 1.79
C LYS A 101 -9.05 10.31 1.78
N ALA A 102 -8.34 9.19 1.70
CA ALA A 102 -8.92 7.86 1.78
C ALA A 102 -9.66 7.66 3.11
N GLU A 103 -9.01 7.98 4.24
CA GLU A 103 -9.58 7.91 5.58
C GLU A 103 -10.87 8.72 5.68
N THR A 104 -10.85 9.99 5.25
CA THR A 104 -12.03 10.86 5.24
C THR A 104 -13.21 10.27 4.46
N CYS A 105 -12.94 9.62 3.31
CA CYS A 105 -13.98 8.97 2.52
C CYS A 105 -14.61 7.78 3.27
N ILE A 106 -13.79 6.97 3.93
CA ILE A 106 -14.26 5.78 4.63
C ILE A 106 -14.99 6.13 5.93
N GLU A 107 -14.53 7.13 6.67
CA GLU A 107 -15.24 7.65 7.85
C GLU A 107 -16.62 8.18 7.46
N ARG A 108 -16.71 8.94 6.36
CA ARG A 108 -18.00 9.39 5.83
C ARG A 108 -18.90 8.22 5.45
N ARG A 109 -18.36 7.19 4.79
CA ARG A 109 -19.12 5.98 4.44
C ARG A 109 -19.69 5.32 5.69
N LEU A 110 -18.90 5.20 6.77
CA LEU A 110 -19.36 4.61 8.03
C LEU A 110 -20.53 5.37 8.66
N VAL A 111 -20.60 6.70 8.51
CA VAL A 111 -21.73 7.50 9.02
C VAL A 111 -22.99 7.31 8.17
N GLU A 112 -22.84 7.11 6.85
CA GLU A 112 -23.97 6.93 5.93
C GLU A 112 -24.56 5.51 5.96
N LEU A 113 -23.80 4.53 6.48
CA LEU A 113 -24.24 3.14 6.54
C LEU A 113 -25.36 2.95 7.58
N PRO A 114 -26.41 2.16 7.26
CA PRO A 114 -27.38 1.72 8.25
C PRO A 114 -26.69 0.96 9.39
N GLN A 115 -27.32 0.97 10.58
CA GLN A 115 -26.80 0.22 11.72
C GLN A 115 -26.73 -1.29 11.40
N ASN A 116 -25.56 -1.89 11.63
CA ASN A 116 -25.23 -3.30 11.35
C ASN A 116 -25.14 -3.62 9.85
N ASP A 117 -24.80 -2.65 9.01
CA ASP A 117 -24.58 -2.93 7.59
C ASP A 117 -23.35 -3.86 7.42
N PRO A 118 -23.45 -4.95 6.63
CA PRO A 118 -22.30 -5.83 6.36
C PRO A 118 -21.07 -5.11 5.78
N GLU A 119 -21.24 -3.95 5.14
CA GLU A 119 -20.16 -3.11 4.62
C GLU A 119 -19.34 -2.43 5.73
N GLU A 120 -19.87 -2.28 6.95
CA GLU A 120 -19.13 -1.70 8.09
C GLU A 120 -17.81 -2.45 8.31
N ALA A 121 -17.85 -3.78 8.23
CA ALA A 121 -16.67 -4.61 8.40
C ALA A 121 -15.61 -4.36 7.31
N GLN A 122 -16.02 -4.01 6.09
CA GLN A 122 -15.11 -3.69 4.99
C GLN A 122 -14.48 -2.31 5.21
N CYS A 123 -15.28 -1.33 5.64
CA CYS A 123 -14.81 0.01 5.96
C CYS A 123 -13.74 -0.02 7.06
N TYR A 124 -14.01 -0.71 8.18
CA TYR A 124 -13.02 -0.87 9.25
C TYR A 124 -11.77 -1.64 8.78
N HIS A 125 -11.91 -2.64 7.91
CA HIS A 125 -10.73 -3.31 7.35
C HIS A 125 -9.86 -2.34 6.56
N LEU A 126 -10.48 -1.49 5.72
CA LEU A 126 -9.76 -0.51 4.92
C LEU A 126 -9.11 0.60 5.77
N LEU A 127 -9.79 1.09 6.82
CA LEU A 127 -9.18 2.00 7.80
C LEU A 127 -7.97 1.36 8.49
N GLY A 128 -8.06 0.08 8.84
CA GLY A 128 -6.93 -0.67 9.39
C GLY A 128 -5.72 -0.69 8.45
N MET A 129 -5.94 -0.90 7.16
CA MET A 129 -4.87 -0.84 6.14
C MET A 129 -4.29 0.57 5.99
N ILE A 130 -5.14 1.60 6.00
CA ILE A 130 -4.70 3.00 5.93
C ILE A 130 -3.84 3.35 7.14
N ALA A 131 -4.23 2.92 8.35
CA ALA A 131 -3.47 3.12 9.57
C ALA A 131 -2.08 2.45 9.53
N ILE A 132 -1.95 1.25 8.93
CA ILE A 132 -0.63 0.61 8.68
C ILE A 132 0.27 1.53 7.85
N HIS A 133 -0.26 2.09 6.75
CA HIS A 133 0.51 2.97 5.87
C HIS A 133 0.92 4.29 6.55
N LYS A 134 0.14 4.77 7.51
CA LYS A 134 0.47 5.93 8.37
C LYS A 134 1.43 5.57 9.51
N GLY A 135 1.74 4.29 9.71
CA GLY A 135 2.59 3.79 10.80
C GLY A 135 1.89 3.71 12.16
N ASP A 136 0.56 3.88 12.20
CA ASP A 136 -0.23 3.75 13.43
C ASP A 136 -0.75 2.31 13.58
N TYR A 137 0.11 1.44 14.10
CA TYR A 137 -0.21 0.03 14.29
C TYR A 137 -1.26 -0.20 15.38
N THR A 138 -1.39 0.70 16.36
CA THR A 138 -2.38 0.55 17.44
C THR A 138 -3.78 0.82 16.90
N LEU A 139 -3.96 1.92 16.16
CA LEU A 139 -5.22 2.22 15.49
C LEU A 139 -5.55 1.16 14.42
N SER A 140 -4.55 0.65 13.72
CA SER A 140 -4.73 -0.46 12.77
C SER A 140 -5.29 -1.71 13.44
N LEU A 141 -4.73 -2.12 14.59
CA LEU A 141 -5.25 -3.24 15.37
C LEU A 141 -6.69 -3.00 15.81
N GLU A 142 -7.02 -1.80 16.28
CA GLU A 142 -8.39 -1.46 16.70
C GLU A 142 -9.38 -1.67 15.55
N HIS A 143 -9.09 -1.10 14.39
CA HIS A 143 -9.94 -1.21 13.20
C HIS A 143 -10.03 -2.65 12.67
N HIS A 144 -8.92 -3.39 12.61
CA HIS A 144 -8.95 -4.79 12.17
C HIS A 144 -9.68 -5.71 13.15
N ASN A 145 -9.53 -5.49 14.46
CA ASN A 145 -10.30 -6.21 15.47
C ASN A 145 -11.80 -5.90 15.32
N ARG A 146 -12.16 -4.63 15.14
CA ARG A 146 -13.56 -4.23 14.92
C ARG A 146 -14.15 -4.90 13.69
N SER A 147 -13.43 -4.89 12.56
CA SER A 147 -13.80 -5.60 11.34
C SER A 147 -14.01 -7.10 11.57
N LEU A 148 -13.08 -7.73 12.29
CA LEU A 148 -13.14 -9.17 12.59
C LEU A 148 -14.33 -9.50 13.50
N THR A 149 -14.60 -8.71 14.53
CA THR A 149 -15.76 -8.89 15.42
C THR A 149 -17.06 -8.85 14.62
N LEU A 150 -17.24 -7.87 13.74
CA LEU A 150 -18.42 -7.79 12.87
C LEU A 150 -18.56 -9.02 11.96
N LYS A 151 -17.46 -9.48 11.36
CA LYS A 151 -17.45 -10.69 10.52
C LYS A 151 -17.79 -11.94 11.31
N LEU A 152 -17.29 -12.10 12.54
CA LEU A 152 -17.61 -13.24 13.41
C LEU A 152 -19.09 -13.29 13.81
N HIS A 153 -19.76 -12.14 13.93
CA HIS A 153 -21.18 -12.08 14.24
C HIS A 153 -22.09 -12.32 13.03
N THR A 154 -21.63 -12.00 11.83
CA THR A 154 -22.46 -11.99 10.61
C THR A 154 -22.21 -13.17 9.67
N LEU A 155 -21.03 -13.78 9.72
CA LEU A 155 -20.61 -14.83 8.80
C LEU A 155 -20.50 -16.19 9.51
N ALA A 156 -20.57 -17.26 8.72
CA ALA A 156 -20.31 -18.61 9.23
C ALA A 156 -18.87 -18.71 9.80
N PRO A 157 -18.60 -19.53 10.83
CA PRO A 157 -17.28 -19.58 11.48
C PRO A 157 -16.11 -19.97 10.56
N ASP A 158 -16.38 -20.67 9.47
CA ASP A 158 -15.40 -21.03 8.43
C ASP A 158 -15.46 -20.10 7.21
N HIS A 159 -16.09 -18.93 7.32
CA HIS A 159 -16.08 -17.97 6.22
C HIS A 159 -14.69 -17.37 6.02
N THR A 160 -14.21 -17.31 4.78
CA THR A 160 -12.82 -16.98 4.45
C THR A 160 -12.46 -15.52 4.71
N ASN A 161 -13.44 -14.61 4.68
CA ASN A 161 -13.29 -13.24 5.19
C ASN A 161 -12.88 -13.15 6.67
N ILE A 162 -13.20 -14.14 7.52
CA ILE A 162 -12.72 -14.21 8.91
C ILE A 162 -11.21 -14.50 8.90
N ALA A 163 -10.76 -15.43 8.05
CA ALA A 163 -9.34 -15.72 7.88
C ALA A 163 -8.55 -14.50 7.37
N ASN A 164 -9.10 -13.72 6.43
CA ASN A 164 -8.51 -12.45 6.01
C ASN A 164 -8.33 -11.49 7.19
N GLY A 165 -9.30 -11.42 8.10
CA GLY A 165 -9.23 -10.61 9.32
C GLY A 165 -8.09 -11.05 10.24
N TYR A 166 -7.99 -12.35 10.54
CA TYR A 166 -6.87 -12.89 11.31
C TYR A 166 -5.52 -12.63 10.65
N ASN A 167 -5.39 -12.85 9.33
CA ASN A 167 -4.16 -12.55 8.61
C ASN A 167 -3.74 -11.08 8.75
N SER A 168 -4.70 -10.15 8.63
CA SER A 168 -4.42 -8.72 8.74
C SER A 168 -3.94 -8.34 10.14
N ILE A 169 -4.58 -8.88 11.19
CA ILE A 169 -4.13 -8.70 12.57
C ILE A 169 -2.74 -9.29 12.78
N GLY A 170 -2.48 -10.47 12.21
CA GLY A 170 -1.17 -11.12 12.26
C GLY A 170 -0.08 -10.29 11.59
N GLU A 171 -0.39 -9.62 10.47
CA GLU A 171 0.51 -8.69 9.80
C GLU A 171 0.84 -7.50 10.69
N VAL A 172 -0.15 -6.87 11.32
CA VAL A 172 0.10 -5.74 12.22
C VAL A 172 0.96 -6.14 13.42
N HIS A 173 0.68 -7.27 14.08
CA HIS A 173 1.52 -7.76 15.16
C HIS A 173 2.96 -8.03 14.71
N ARG A 174 3.16 -8.56 13.49
CA ARG A 174 4.50 -8.77 12.93
C ARG A 174 5.24 -7.43 12.76
N GLU A 175 4.58 -6.41 12.20
CA GLU A 175 5.19 -5.08 12.05
C GLU A 175 5.51 -4.43 13.41
N MET A 176 4.73 -4.72 14.45
CA MET A 176 5.02 -4.32 15.83
C MET A 176 6.13 -5.15 16.51
N GLY A 177 6.61 -6.22 15.88
CA GLY A 177 7.58 -7.16 16.46
C GLY A 177 6.99 -8.16 17.46
N ASP A 178 5.67 -8.20 17.62
CA ASP A 178 4.97 -9.20 18.44
C ASP A 178 4.77 -10.49 17.65
N ASN A 179 5.87 -11.25 17.53
CA ASN A 179 5.92 -12.48 16.75
C ASN A 179 4.97 -13.56 17.26
N GLU A 180 4.73 -13.64 18.58
CA GLU A 180 3.86 -14.67 19.15
C GLU A 180 2.41 -14.45 18.73
N SER A 181 1.90 -13.24 18.92
CA SER A 181 0.54 -12.88 18.50
C SER A 181 0.39 -12.97 16.98
N ALA A 182 1.42 -12.61 16.23
CA ALA A 182 1.42 -12.73 14.78
C ALA A 182 1.25 -14.20 14.34
N LEU A 183 2.07 -15.11 14.88
CA LEU A 183 1.99 -16.54 14.58
C LEU A 183 0.62 -17.13 14.96
N GLN A 184 0.10 -16.82 16.15
CA GLN A 184 -1.23 -17.30 16.57
C GLN A 184 -2.34 -16.88 15.61
N ASN A 185 -2.30 -15.63 15.11
CA ASN A 185 -3.29 -15.14 14.16
C ASN A 185 -3.11 -15.77 12.76
N TYR A 186 -1.87 -15.95 12.30
CA TYR A 186 -1.58 -16.68 11.06
C TYR A 186 -2.05 -18.14 11.10
N GLU A 187 -1.85 -18.84 12.22
CA GLU A 187 -2.33 -20.20 12.42
C GLU A 187 -3.87 -20.28 12.36
N LYS A 188 -4.57 -19.32 12.98
CA LYS A 188 -6.04 -19.22 12.87
C LYS A 188 -6.48 -19.00 11.42
N ALA A 189 -5.84 -18.08 10.70
CA ALA A 189 -6.14 -17.83 9.29
C ALA A 189 -5.92 -19.07 8.41
N LEU A 190 -4.77 -19.74 8.56
CA LEU A 190 -4.43 -20.99 7.87
C LEU A 190 -5.46 -22.08 8.15
N SER A 191 -5.86 -22.26 9.41
CA SER A 191 -6.81 -23.32 9.80
C SER A 191 -8.15 -23.20 9.06
N ILE A 192 -8.63 -21.97 8.86
CA ILE A 192 -9.88 -21.68 8.14
C ILE A 192 -9.67 -21.91 6.64
N TRP A 193 -8.66 -21.29 6.03
CA TRP A 193 -8.45 -21.43 4.57
C TRP A 193 -8.16 -22.87 4.14
N LEU A 194 -7.36 -23.62 4.91
CA LEU A 194 -7.09 -25.04 4.63
C LEU A 194 -8.36 -25.87 4.72
N LYS A 195 -9.27 -25.57 5.66
CA LYS A 195 -10.57 -26.25 5.76
C LYS A 195 -11.47 -25.95 4.56
N CYS A 196 -11.50 -24.71 4.08
CA CYS A 196 -12.41 -24.27 3.01
C CYS A 196 -11.93 -24.65 1.61
N TYR A 197 -10.62 -24.55 1.37
CA TYR A 197 -10.05 -24.62 0.02
C TYR A 197 -8.89 -25.60 -0.12
N GLY A 198 -8.47 -26.25 0.96
CA GLY A 198 -7.24 -27.03 0.99
C GLY A 198 -5.99 -26.17 0.74
N GLU A 199 -4.91 -26.80 0.28
CA GLU A 199 -3.62 -26.13 0.02
C GLU A 199 -3.57 -25.37 -1.32
N ASN A 200 -4.68 -25.20 -2.03
CA ASN A 200 -4.69 -24.68 -3.40
C ASN A 200 -5.10 -23.20 -3.48
N GLN A 201 -4.57 -22.36 -2.58
CA GLN A 201 -4.87 -20.93 -2.57
C GLN A 201 -3.61 -20.10 -2.38
N GLU A 202 -3.50 -19.02 -3.16
CA GLU A 202 -2.41 -18.04 -3.08
C GLU A 202 -2.28 -17.45 -1.66
N LEU A 203 -3.41 -17.20 -0.99
CA LEU A 203 -3.42 -16.66 0.38
C LEU A 203 -2.75 -17.58 1.39
N VAL A 204 -2.82 -18.91 1.20
CA VAL A 204 -2.14 -19.87 2.08
C VAL A 204 -0.62 -19.78 1.92
N ALA A 205 -0.14 -19.62 0.69
CA ALA A 205 1.28 -19.40 0.42
C ALA A 205 1.78 -18.12 1.07
N MET A 206 1.03 -17.02 0.93
CA MET A 206 1.37 -15.73 1.55
C MET A 206 1.58 -15.85 3.06
N VAL A 207 0.72 -16.59 3.77
CA VAL A 207 0.87 -16.77 5.22
C VAL A 207 2.06 -17.62 5.60
N TYR A 208 2.34 -18.70 4.86
CA TYR A 208 3.59 -19.43 5.06
C TYR A 208 4.81 -18.54 4.82
N ASN A 209 4.80 -17.66 3.81
CA ASN A 209 5.85 -16.66 3.63
C ASN A 209 5.99 -15.74 4.86
N ASN A 210 4.88 -15.20 5.37
CA ASN A 210 4.88 -14.31 6.53
C ASN A 210 5.41 -14.98 7.80
N MET A 211 5.02 -16.23 8.05
CA MET A 211 5.56 -17.03 9.15
C MET A 211 7.05 -17.33 8.95
N GLY A 212 7.48 -17.58 7.71
CA GLY A 212 8.89 -17.75 7.35
C GLY A 212 9.74 -16.52 7.68
N ILE A 213 9.21 -15.31 7.46
CA ILE A 213 9.86 -14.05 7.81
C ILE A 213 10.06 -13.95 9.32
N ILE A 214 9.03 -14.26 10.11
CA ILE A 214 9.11 -14.28 11.58
C ILE A 214 10.22 -15.22 12.04
N TYR A 215 10.21 -16.46 11.58
CA TYR A 215 11.24 -17.43 11.97
C TYR A 215 12.64 -17.04 11.50
N TRP A 216 12.78 -16.39 10.34
CA TRP A 216 14.06 -15.87 9.87
C TRP A 216 14.60 -14.76 10.79
N ASN A 217 13.75 -13.81 11.18
CA ASN A 217 14.11 -12.73 12.10
C ASN A 217 14.52 -13.25 13.49
N GLU A 218 13.92 -14.36 13.93
CA GLU A 218 14.27 -15.06 15.17
C GLU A 218 15.49 -15.99 15.03
N ASN A 219 16.17 -15.99 13.87
CA ASN A 219 17.28 -16.91 13.53
C ASN A 219 16.92 -18.40 13.59
N LYS A 220 15.63 -18.74 13.55
CA LYS A 220 15.11 -20.13 13.47
C LYS A 220 15.09 -20.58 12.00
N PHE A 221 16.28 -20.68 11.41
CA PHE A 221 16.43 -20.84 9.96
C PHE A 221 15.77 -22.08 9.36
N ASP A 222 15.77 -23.22 10.06
CA ASP A 222 15.16 -24.44 9.53
C ASP A 222 13.61 -24.35 9.49
N LEU A 223 13.01 -23.66 10.46
CA LEU A 223 11.57 -23.33 10.43
C LEU A 223 11.27 -22.33 9.32
N ALA A 224 12.12 -21.33 9.12
CA ALA A 224 11.97 -20.37 8.02
C ALA A 224 12.00 -21.07 6.65
N ILE A 225 13.00 -21.94 6.40
CA ILE A 225 13.11 -22.74 5.17
C ILE A 225 11.87 -23.63 4.99
N THR A 226 11.42 -24.28 6.06
CA THR A 226 10.22 -25.15 5.99
C THR A 226 8.99 -24.37 5.54
N ASN A 227 8.75 -23.19 6.12
CA ASN A 227 7.62 -22.34 5.78
C ASN A 227 7.75 -21.77 4.36
N TYR A 228 8.91 -21.23 3.99
CA TYR A 228 9.14 -20.73 2.63
C TYR A 228 9.02 -21.83 1.57
N THR A 229 9.47 -23.05 1.86
CA THR A 229 9.35 -24.18 0.93
C THR A 229 7.90 -24.56 0.72
N ARG A 230 7.09 -24.62 1.79
CA ARG A 230 5.64 -24.84 1.67
C ARG A 230 4.96 -23.74 0.85
N SER A 231 5.31 -22.48 1.10
CA SER A 231 4.83 -21.36 0.28
C SER A 231 5.16 -21.59 -1.21
N LEU A 232 6.43 -21.85 -1.50
CA LEU A 232 6.91 -22.05 -2.88
C LEU A 232 6.22 -23.23 -3.58
N GLU A 233 5.95 -24.32 -2.87
CA GLU A 233 5.23 -25.48 -3.40
C GLU A 233 3.79 -25.14 -3.80
N ILE A 234 3.11 -24.32 -3.00
CA ILE A 234 1.75 -23.83 -3.31
C ILE A 234 1.81 -22.83 -4.47
N GLU A 235 2.69 -21.84 -4.41
CA GLU A 235 2.86 -20.82 -5.47
C GLU A 235 3.11 -21.47 -6.83
N LYS A 236 3.98 -22.50 -6.90
CA LYS A 236 4.25 -23.22 -8.14
C LYS A 236 3.05 -24.00 -8.69
N LYS A 237 2.06 -24.34 -7.87
CA LYS A 237 0.83 -25.01 -8.29
C LYS A 237 -0.23 -24.01 -8.77
N VAL A 238 -0.33 -22.86 -8.11
CA VAL A 238 -1.46 -21.93 -8.32
C VAL A 238 -1.12 -20.68 -9.13
N LEU A 239 0.16 -20.32 -9.25
CA LEU A 239 0.63 -19.12 -9.94
C LEU A 239 1.36 -19.47 -11.24
N PRO A 240 1.38 -18.55 -12.23
CA PRO A 240 2.25 -18.67 -13.38
C PRO A 240 3.72 -18.82 -12.97
N ALA A 241 4.50 -19.59 -13.73
CA ALA A 241 5.90 -19.88 -13.39
C ALA A 241 6.82 -18.64 -13.31
N ASN A 242 6.41 -17.53 -13.91
CA ASN A 242 7.11 -16.25 -13.88
C ASN A 242 6.48 -15.22 -12.91
N HIS A 243 5.59 -15.64 -12.02
CA HIS A 243 4.95 -14.74 -11.07
C HIS A 243 5.97 -14.12 -10.09
N PRO A 244 5.89 -12.81 -9.79
CA PRO A 244 6.82 -12.15 -8.87
C PRO A 244 6.92 -12.82 -7.49
N SER A 245 5.81 -13.28 -6.91
CA SER A 245 5.80 -13.97 -5.59
C SER A 245 6.71 -15.20 -5.55
N VAL A 246 6.72 -16.02 -6.63
CA VAL A 246 7.61 -17.18 -6.73
C VAL A 246 9.09 -16.74 -6.66
N ALA A 247 9.42 -15.62 -7.30
CA ALA A 247 10.77 -15.08 -7.26
C ALA A 247 11.15 -14.53 -5.89
N ASP A 248 10.22 -13.90 -5.19
CA ASP A 248 10.47 -13.36 -3.86
C ASP A 248 10.61 -14.49 -2.82
N THR A 249 9.83 -15.56 -2.92
CA THR A 249 10.02 -16.76 -2.09
C THR A 249 11.39 -17.39 -2.31
N TYR A 250 11.86 -17.51 -3.57
CA TYR A 250 13.23 -17.94 -3.84
C TYR A 250 14.28 -17.00 -3.22
N MET A 251 14.06 -15.68 -3.28
CA MET A 251 14.96 -14.71 -2.68
C MET A 251 15.01 -14.88 -1.15
N ASN A 252 13.88 -15.10 -0.49
CA ASN A 252 13.79 -15.34 0.94
C ASN A 252 14.53 -16.61 1.36
N ILE A 253 14.33 -17.72 0.64
CA ILE A 253 15.08 -18.97 0.87
C ILE A 253 16.59 -18.74 0.68
N GLY A 254 16.98 -18.00 -0.36
CA GLY A 254 18.37 -17.63 -0.61
C GLY A 254 18.98 -16.83 0.54
N ASN A 255 18.25 -15.87 1.10
CA ASN A 255 18.68 -15.06 2.26
C ASN A 255 18.90 -15.94 3.49
N VAL A 256 18.02 -16.91 3.75
CA VAL A 256 18.20 -17.84 4.87
C VAL A 256 19.47 -18.67 4.69
N TYR A 257 19.69 -19.26 3.51
CA TYR A 257 20.91 -20.03 3.23
C TYR A 257 22.18 -19.18 3.29
N TYR A 258 22.12 -17.92 2.84
CA TYR A 258 23.23 -16.99 2.97
C TYR A 258 23.61 -16.77 4.43
N ASN A 259 22.63 -16.55 5.30
CA ASN A 259 22.86 -16.38 6.75
C ASN A 259 23.37 -17.68 7.41
N LYS A 260 22.96 -18.85 6.92
CA LYS A 260 23.54 -20.15 7.31
C LYS A 260 24.95 -20.39 6.77
N ARG A 261 25.49 -19.49 5.94
CA ARG A 261 26.76 -19.63 5.19
C ARG A 261 26.78 -20.79 4.20
N GLU A 262 25.60 -21.26 3.80
CA GLU A 262 25.41 -22.28 2.76
C GLU A 262 25.34 -21.59 1.38
N TYR A 263 26.46 -21.03 0.95
CA TYR A 263 26.51 -20.08 -0.17
C TYR A 263 26.10 -20.67 -1.52
N ASP A 264 26.35 -21.96 -1.77
CA ASP A 264 25.93 -22.62 -3.02
C ASP A 264 24.40 -22.73 -3.11
N MET A 265 23.74 -23.02 -1.99
CA MET A 265 22.28 -23.05 -1.90
C MET A 265 21.68 -21.65 -2.01
N ALA A 266 22.33 -20.65 -1.41
CA ALA A 266 21.91 -19.25 -1.55
C ALA A 266 21.97 -18.81 -3.03
N LEU A 267 23.11 -19.05 -3.69
CA LEU A 267 23.33 -18.70 -5.10
C LEU A 267 22.29 -19.36 -6.01
N SER A 268 22.05 -20.67 -5.84
CA SER A 268 21.06 -21.42 -6.63
C SER A 268 19.66 -20.81 -6.53
N ASN A 269 19.27 -20.34 -5.34
CA ASN A 269 17.96 -19.72 -5.14
C ASN A 269 17.90 -18.29 -5.71
N TYR A 270 18.95 -17.49 -5.53
CA TYR A 270 19.01 -16.15 -6.13
C TYR A 270 19.01 -16.21 -7.67
N GLU A 271 19.68 -17.17 -8.29
CA GLU A 271 19.65 -17.35 -9.75
C GLU A 271 18.25 -17.72 -10.27
N LYS A 272 17.51 -18.55 -9.53
CA LYS A 272 16.10 -18.86 -9.86
C LYS A 272 15.22 -17.62 -9.75
N SER A 273 15.39 -16.83 -8.69
CA SER A 273 14.70 -15.55 -8.50
C SER A 273 15.01 -14.58 -9.65
N LEU A 274 16.29 -14.40 -9.98
CA LEU A 274 16.75 -13.52 -11.05
C LEU A 274 16.17 -13.92 -12.41
N ARG A 275 16.14 -15.22 -12.71
CA ARG A 275 15.57 -15.72 -13.97
C ARG A 275 14.08 -15.43 -14.10
N ILE A 276 13.34 -15.45 -13.00
CA ILE A 276 11.92 -15.09 -13.00
C ILE A 276 11.78 -13.58 -13.17
N LYS A 277 12.45 -12.78 -12.32
CA LYS A 277 12.37 -11.32 -12.34
C LYS A 277 12.76 -10.71 -13.69
N THR A 278 13.81 -11.23 -14.34
CA THR A 278 14.22 -10.76 -15.69
C THR A 278 13.22 -11.10 -16.79
N LYS A 279 12.31 -12.06 -16.58
CA LYS A 279 11.23 -12.38 -17.51
C LYS A 279 9.93 -11.61 -17.23
N SER A 280 9.70 -11.19 -15.99
CA SER A 280 8.42 -10.59 -15.56
C SER A 280 8.50 -9.09 -15.32
N LEU A 281 9.68 -8.52 -15.12
CA LEU A 281 9.88 -7.11 -14.79
C LEU A 281 10.68 -6.38 -15.87
N PRO A 282 10.50 -5.06 -16.01
CA PRO A 282 11.38 -4.23 -16.83
C PRO A 282 12.86 -4.43 -16.43
N PRO A 283 13.82 -4.39 -17.37
CA PRO A 283 15.24 -4.60 -17.07
C PRO A 283 15.83 -3.62 -16.03
N THR A 284 15.19 -2.46 -15.85
CA THR A 284 15.58 -1.43 -14.88
C THR A 284 14.83 -1.54 -13.56
N HIS A 285 14.02 -2.56 -13.34
CA HIS A 285 13.26 -2.67 -12.09
C HIS A 285 14.19 -2.89 -10.87
N PRO A 286 14.07 -2.11 -9.78
CA PRO A 286 14.94 -2.22 -8.60
C PRO A 286 15.03 -3.63 -7.99
N SER A 287 13.96 -4.43 -8.03
CA SER A 287 13.98 -5.81 -7.54
C SER A 287 14.96 -6.74 -8.28
N ILE A 288 15.32 -6.45 -9.53
CA ILE A 288 16.38 -7.18 -10.26
C ILE A 288 17.75 -6.80 -9.67
N ALA A 289 17.94 -5.52 -9.34
CA ALA A 289 19.16 -5.04 -8.70
C ALA A 289 19.34 -5.62 -7.29
N ASP A 290 18.27 -5.79 -6.53
CA ASP A 290 18.29 -6.46 -5.23
C ASP A 290 18.87 -7.88 -5.35
N THR A 291 18.43 -8.64 -6.37
CA THR A 291 18.94 -9.99 -6.61
C THR A 291 20.41 -9.99 -7.07
N TYR A 292 20.81 -9.06 -7.96
CA TYR A 292 22.22 -8.93 -8.34
C TYR A 292 23.11 -8.57 -7.15
N ASN A 293 22.65 -7.68 -6.26
CA ASN A 293 23.38 -7.32 -5.06
C ASN A 293 23.58 -8.54 -4.14
N ASN A 294 22.55 -9.36 -3.94
CA ASN A 294 22.66 -10.56 -3.10
C ASN A 294 23.59 -11.63 -3.70
N ILE A 295 23.60 -11.78 -5.03
CA ILE A 295 24.58 -12.63 -5.71
C ILE A 295 26.01 -12.08 -5.53
N GLY A 296 26.17 -10.75 -5.63
CA GLY A 296 27.44 -10.07 -5.36
C GLY A 296 27.96 -10.34 -3.93
N LEU A 297 27.07 -10.28 -2.93
CA LEU A 297 27.39 -10.61 -1.54
C LEU A 297 27.85 -12.07 -1.37
N VAL A 298 27.20 -13.03 -2.05
CA VAL A 298 27.64 -14.44 -2.06
C VAL A 298 29.06 -14.58 -2.62
N HIS A 299 29.36 -13.91 -3.73
CA HIS A 299 30.69 -13.94 -4.33
C HIS A 299 31.73 -13.23 -3.46
N GLU A 300 31.36 -12.15 -2.78
CA GLU A 300 32.24 -11.51 -1.79
C GLU A 300 32.57 -12.46 -0.65
N ALA A 301 31.56 -13.13 -0.08
CA ALA A 301 31.72 -14.05 1.04
C ALA A 301 32.54 -15.31 0.69
N THR A 302 32.57 -15.68 -0.59
CA THR A 302 33.38 -16.80 -1.13
C THR A 302 34.71 -16.34 -1.72
N ASN A 303 35.15 -15.12 -1.43
CA ASN A 303 36.41 -14.50 -1.90
C ASN A 303 36.55 -14.41 -3.43
N LYS A 304 35.46 -14.51 -4.18
CA LYS A 304 35.42 -14.32 -5.64
C LYS A 304 35.23 -12.84 -5.96
N HIS A 305 36.19 -12.00 -5.54
CA HIS A 305 36.05 -10.54 -5.56
C HIS A 305 35.78 -9.94 -6.95
N GLN A 306 36.35 -10.52 -8.01
CA GLN A 306 36.08 -10.06 -9.37
C GLN A 306 34.61 -10.25 -9.77
N LEU A 307 34.04 -11.43 -9.50
CA LEU A 307 32.62 -11.70 -9.75
C LEU A 307 31.73 -10.82 -8.86
N ALA A 308 32.09 -10.64 -7.59
CA ALA A 308 31.36 -9.75 -6.68
C ALA A 308 31.28 -8.33 -7.25
N LEU A 309 32.40 -7.80 -7.76
CA LEU A 309 32.46 -6.47 -8.37
C LEU A 309 31.53 -6.36 -9.58
N GLU A 310 31.54 -7.34 -10.48
CA GLU A 310 30.67 -7.36 -11.66
C GLU A 310 29.19 -7.32 -11.28
N TYR A 311 28.79 -8.12 -10.29
CA TYR A 311 27.40 -8.16 -9.83
C TYR A 311 26.98 -6.89 -9.09
N PHE A 312 27.84 -6.31 -8.25
CA PHE A 312 27.56 -5.03 -7.62
C PHE A 312 27.44 -3.89 -8.64
N GLN A 313 28.25 -3.89 -9.71
CA GLN A 313 28.13 -2.91 -10.79
C GLN A 313 26.80 -3.04 -11.55
N LYS A 314 26.35 -4.27 -11.83
CA LYS A 314 25.02 -4.52 -12.43
C LYS A 314 23.89 -3.97 -11.54
N ALA A 315 23.95 -4.23 -10.24
CA ALA A 315 22.98 -3.70 -9.28
C ALA A 315 22.99 -2.17 -9.24
N ALA A 316 24.18 -1.56 -9.09
CA ALA A 316 24.32 -0.10 -9.02
C ALA A 316 23.79 0.59 -10.29
N THR A 317 24.06 0.04 -11.47
CA THR A 317 23.55 0.58 -12.75
C THR A 317 22.03 0.69 -12.75
N ILE A 318 21.34 -0.35 -12.28
CA ILE A 318 19.88 -0.36 -12.20
C ILE A 318 19.39 0.59 -11.10
N TYR A 319 20.02 0.60 -9.92
CA TYR A 319 19.62 1.52 -8.85
C TYR A 319 19.76 2.99 -9.25
N HIS A 320 20.85 3.39 -9.91
CA HIS A 320 21.05 4.75 -10.40
C HIS A 320 20.02 5.16 -11.46
N HIS A 321 19.54 4.22 -12.27
CA HIS A 321 18.51 4.50 -13.26
C HIS A 321 17.14 4.74 -12.60
N SER A 322 16.81 3.95 -11.57
CA SER A 322 15.43 3.82 -11.08
C SER A 322 15.15 4.55 -9.77
N LEU A 323 16.18 5.01 -9.07
CA LEU A 323 16.07 5.63 -7.76
C LEU A 323 16.86 6.94 -7.73
N PRO A 324 16.45 7.93 -6.91
CA PRO A 324 17.24 9.13 -6.68
C PRO A 324 18.64 8.80 -6.17
N SER A 325 19.63 9.62 -6.50
CA SER A 325 21.03 9.41 -6.06
C SER A 325 21.21 9.37 -4.55
N THR A 326 20.30 9.98 -3.79
CA THR A 326 20.27 9.97 -2.32
C THR A 326 19.64 8.71 -1.72
N HIS A 327 19.07 7.83 -2.53
CA HIS A 327 18.37 6.64 -2.04
C HIS A 327 19.36 5.66 -1.36
N PRO A 328 19.05 5.09 -0.19
CA PRO A 328 19.97 4.22 0.55
C PRO A 328 20.55 3.05 -0.25
N LYS A 329 19.75 2.43 -1.13
CA LYS A 329 20.21 1.35 -2.02
C LYS A 329 21.28 1.81 -3.03
N VAL A 330 21.17 3.03 -3.55
CA VAL A 330 22.18 3.60 -4.47
C VAL A 330 23.50 3.76 -3.72
N VAL A 331 23.47 4.48 -2.59
CA VAL A 331 24.64 4.72 -1.73
C VAL A 331 25.30 3.41 -1.31
N THR A 332 24.51 2.44 -0.83
CA THR A 332 25.02 1.12 -0.39
C THR A 332 25.66 0.36 -1.54
N SER A 333 25.11 0.42 -2.75
CA SER A 333 25.68 -0.26 -3.90
C SER A 333 27.03 0.35 -4.32
N GLU A 334 27.20 1.67 -4.23
CA GLU A 334 28.48 2.34 -4.46
C GLU A 334 29.52 1.97 -3.39
N ASP A 335 29.09 1.89 -2.13
CA ASP A 335 29.95 1.48 -1.02
C ASP A 335 30.41 0.02 -1.18
N ASN A 336 29.53 -0.88 -1.60
CA ASN A 336 29.88 -2.27 -1.94
C ASN A 336 30.94 -2.32 -3.05
N ILE A 337 30.78 -1.54 -4.12
CA ILE A 337 31.77 -1.44 -5.21
C ILE A 337 33.11 -0.91 -4.69
N ARG A 338 33.10 0.15 -3.88
CA ARG A 338 34.32 0.74 -3.31
C ARG A 338 35.05 -0.26 -2.42
N ARG A 339 34.30 -0.97 -1.57
CA ARG A 339 34.82 -2.01 -0.67
C ARG A 339 35.45 -3.18 -1.43
N ILE A 340 34.84 -3.64 -2.52
CA ILE A 340 35.43 -4.74 -3.31
C ILE A 340 36.66 -4.26 -4.10
N LYS A 341 36.63 -3.05 -4.66
CA LYS A 341 37.79 -2.48 -5.37
C LYS A 341 39.01 -2.34 -4.46
N SER A 342 38.83 -1.99 -3.18
CA SER A 342 39.97 -1.95 -2.25
C SER A 342 40.55 -3.35 -2.02
N LYS A 343 39.70 -4.37 -1.81
CA LYS A 343 40.16 -5.77 -1.66
C LYS A 343 40.96 -6.27 -2.87
N LEU A 344 40.55 -5.92 -4.08
CA LEU A 344 41.27 -6.31 -5.31
C LEU A 344 42.66 -5.66 -5.42
N LYS A 345 42.82 -4.41 -4.96
CA LYS A 345 44.12 -3.69 -4.99
C LYS A 345 45.18 -4.26 -4.03
N TYR A 346 44.79 -5.04 -3.03
CA TYR A 346 45.72 -5.67 -2.07
C TYR A 346 46.13 -7.09 -2.48
N VAL A 347 45.67 -7.57 -3.64
CA VAL A 347 45.96 -8.92 -4.17
C VAL A 347 46.96 -8.87 -5.34
N GLU A 348 47.24 -7.68 -5.86
CA GLU A 348 48.35 -7.39 -6.80
C GLU A 348 49.59 -6.95 -6.02
#